data_AF-A0A849QR42-F1
#
_entry.id   AF-A0A849QR42-F1
#
_cell.length_a   1.000
_cell.length_b   1.000
_cell.length_c   1.000
_cell.angle_alpha   90.00
_cell.angle_beta   90.00
_cell.angle_gamma   90.00
#
_symmetry.space_group_name_H-M   'P 1'
#
loop_
_entity.id
_entity.type
_entity.pdbx_description
1 polymer ?
#
loop_
_entity_poly.entity_id
_entity_poly.type
_entity_poly.pdbx_seq_one_letter_code
_entity_poly.pdbx_strand_id
1 'polypeptide(L)'
;MNQLETGSNYLRFLPAVFHEGSKDGGSPSPNLLLERYLKIFEAIISGIEDDELNEKKGIAETLNIISDIFHPRFSFLFDDAEKSFLPPLKDNEKTHFKNHFRQDTDIDEFLDEFLRWLAGWTALVLKDDWELEKKREIIARIIPIYRMRGTKRGLEEYLRIYVGKRINIIGEAEQFQVGTTSYVGKKARVGGFPPYFFIVEVDVMYMFRWDNVPGDESERLLSYLKDDFGIDWAEGADIHKSDDGKITSITRDDNSAKIRLDEEKGKAELEVKGDKIYELNVKKENGGLIIYNAKNVRASDIKKWKNKKKVIERIINSEKPIHTDYWLNIKHPRITLGVNSNIGENTLL
;
A
#
# COMPACT_ATOMS: atom_id res chain seq x y z
N MET A 1 -11.73 -28.18 32.45
CA MET A 1 -12.16 -29.41 33.17
C MET A 1 -13.45 -29.11 33.93
N ASN A 2 -14.55 -29.80 33.59
CA ASN A 2 -15.93 -29.71 34.12
C ASN A 2 -16.90 -28.64 33.54
N GLN A 3 -17.17 -28.69 32.23
CA GLN A 3 -18.46 -28.28 31.65
C GLN A 3 -19.23 -29.44 30.98
N LEU A 4 -18.77 -30.68 31.17
CA LEU A 4 -19.49 -31.90 30.74
C LEU A 4 -20.73 -32.20 31.60
N GLU A 5 -20.98 -31.45 32.68
CA GLU A 5 -22.10 -31.67 33.62
C GLU A 5 -23.33 -30.79 33.36
N THR A 6 -23.22 -29.73 32.54
CA THR A 6 -24.36 -28.89 32.15
C THR A 6 -25.00 -29.44 30.86
N GLY A 7 -26.31 -29.74 30.91
CA GLY A 7 -27.10 -30.16 29.74
C GLY A 7 -27.16 -29.09 28.64
N SER A 8 -27.41 -29.50 27.39
CA SER A 8 -27.51 -28.56 26.25
C SER A 8 -28.61 -27.52 26.49
N ASN A 9 -28.33 -26.24 26.19
CA ASN A 9 -29.34 -25.19 26.28
C ASN A 9 -30.48 -25.39 25.28
N TYR A 10 -30.27 -26.19 24.24
CA TYR A 10 -31.28 -26.46 23.23
C TYR A 10 -32.40 -27.39 23.74
N LEU A 11 -32.18 -28.10 24.86
CA LEU A 11 -33.24 -28.86 25.51
C LEU A 11 -34.47 -28.01 25.78
N ARG A 12 -34.32 -26.73 26.15
CA ARG A 12 -35.44 -25.81 26.44
C ARG A 12 -36.43 -25.64 25.29
N PHE A 13 -36.02 -25.95 24.06
CA PHE A 13 -36.87 -25.87 22.86
C PHE A 13 -37.63 -27.17 22.58
N LEU A 14 -37.33 -28.26 23.29
CA LEU A 14 -38.05 -29.52 23.17
C LEU A 14 -39.23 -29.62 24.18
N PRO A 15 -40.26 -30.43 23.89
CA PRO A 15 -41.34 -30.71 24.83
C PRO A 15 -40.84 -31.29 26.16
N ALA A 16 -41.58 -31.04 27.25
CA ALA A 16 -41.21 -31.41 28.63
C ALA A 16 -40.91 -32.90 28.86
N VAL A 17 -41.47 -33.79 28.04
CA VAL A 17 -41.18 -35.24 28.08
C VAL A 17 -39.70 -35.57 27.85
N PHE A 18 -38.97 -34.68 27.18
CA PHE A 18 -37.54 -34.82 26.91
C PHE A 18 -36.64 -34.13 27.95
N HIS A 19 -37.23 -33.45 28.96
CA HIS A 19 -36.49 -32.73 30.01
C HIS A 19 -36.20 -33.59 31.26
N GLU A 20 -36.67 -34.84 31.31
CA GLU A 20 -36.49 -35.69 32.49
C GLU A 20 -35.03 -36.16 32.65
N GLY A 21 -34.29 -35.43 33.50
CA GLY A 21 -33.03 -35.86 34.11
C GLY A 21 -33.28 -36.54 35.46
N SER A 22 -32.44 -37.53 35.80
CA SER A 22 -32.53 -38.39 36.99
C SER A 22 -32.89 -37.64 38.27
N LYS A 23 -34.05 -37.94 38.86
CA LYS A 23 -34.41 -37.50 40.22
C LYS A 23 -33.71 -38.27 41.33
N ASP A 24 -33.04 -39.39 41.02
CA ASP A 24 -32.30 -40.20 41.97
C ASP A 24 -30.80 -40.21 41.64
N GLY A 25 -30.00 -39.74 42.60
CA GLY A 25 -28.56 -39.49 42.48
C GLY A 25 -27.69 -40.74 42.31
N GLY A 26 -27.75 -41.39 41.15
CA GLY A 26 -26.82 -42.46 40.81
C GLY A 26 -27.01 -43.19 39.49
N SER A 27 -28.05 -42.90 38.69
CA SER A 27 -28.22 -43.50 37.36
C SER A 27 -28.04 -42.45 36.25
N PRO A 28 -27.35 -42.77 35.14
CA PRO A 28 -27.20 -41.84 34.02
C PRO A 28 -28.59 -41.42 33.50
N SER A 29 -28.76 -40.13 33.21
CA SER A 29 -30.01 -39.59 32.68
C SER A 29 -30.46 -40.40 31.46
N PRO A 30 -31.75 -40.83 31.38
CA PRO A 30 -32.24 -41.62 30.25
C PRO A 30 -32.10 -40.88 28.91
N ASN A 31 -31.99 -39.55 28.95
CA ASN A 31 -31.83 -38.67 27.79
C ASN A 31 -30.38 -38.23 27.54
N LEU A 32 -29.37 -38.83 28.17
CA LEU A 32 -27.96 -38.48 28.01
C LEU A 32 -27.50 -38.48 26.53
N LEU A 33 -28.03 -39.40 25.72
CA LEU A 33 -27.74 -39.46 24.29
C LEU A 33 -28.30 -38.25 23.55
N LEU A 34 -29.54 -37.85 23.86
CA LEU A 34 -30.18 -36.69 23.25
C LEU A 34 -29.49 -35.40 23.67
N GLU A 35 -29.12 -35.27 24.95
CA GLU A 35 -28.35 -34.14 25.48
C GLU A 35 -27.00 -33.98 24.77
N ARG A 36 -26.24 -35.07 24.64
CA ARG A 36 -24.97 -35.07 23.90
C ARG A 36 -25.17 -34.80 22.42
N TYR A 37 -26.22 -35.33 21.82
CA TYR A 37 -26.53 -35.09 20.41
C TYR A 37 -26.87 -33.61 20.16
N LEU A 38 -27.67 -32.98 21.02
CA LEU A 38 -28.02 -31.56 20.91
C LEU A 38 -26.82 -30.64 21.13
N LYS A 39 -25.86 -31.03 21.99
CA LYS A 39 -24.60 -30.27 22.15
C LYS A 39 -23.83 -30.12 20.84
N ILE A 40 -23.80 -31.14 19.98
CA ILE A 40 -23.16 -31.05 18.66
C ILE A 40 -23.77 -29.92 17.82
N PHE A 41 -25.10 -29.81 17.80
CA PHE A 41 -25.78 -28.75 17.04
C PHE A 41 -25.63 -27.38 17.70
N GLU A 42 -25.69 -27.32 19.02
CA GLU A 42 -25.49 -26.08 19.77
C GLU A 42 -24.07 -25.53 19.55
N ALA A 43 -23.05 -26.40 19.56
CA ALA A 43 -21.69 -26.04 19.22
C ALA A 43 -21.59 -25.50 17.79
N ILE A 44 -22.11 -26.23 16.79
CA ILE A 44 -22.01 -25.82 15.37
C ILE A 44 -22.79 -24.53 15.09
N ILE A 45 -24.00 -24.38 15.62
CA ILE A 45 -24.91 -23.29 15.25
C ILE A 45 -24.68 -22.06 16.13
N SER A 46 -24.75 -22.22 17.45
CA SER A 46 -24.66 -21.11 18.40
C SER A 46 -23.23 -20.80 18.81
N GLY A 47 -22.34 -21.78 18.76
CA GLY A 47 -21.03 -21.70 19.42
C GLY A 47 -21.17 -22.04 20.90
N ILE A 48 -20.31 -22.93 21.38
CA ILE A 48 -20.14 -23.24 22.81
C ILE A 48 -18.67 -23.01 23.13
N GLU A 49 -18.37 -22.48 24.33
CA GLU A 49 -17.01 -22.48 24.89
C GLU A 49 -16.66 -23.90 25.37
N ASP A 50 -16.53 -24.82 24.42
CA ASP A 50 -16.03 -26.17 24.66
C ASP A 50 -14.86 -26.51 23.72
N ASP A 51 -14.10 -27.54 24.10
CA ASP A 51 -12.99 -28.04 23.30
C ASP A 51 -13.50 -28.90 22.10
N GLU A 52 -14.83 -29.06 21.91
CA GLU A 52 -15.38 -30.00 20.92
C GLU A 52 -15.21 -29.51 19.47
N LEU A 53 -15.14 -28.19 19.27
CA LEU A 53 -14.94 -27.58 17.96
C LEU A 53 -13.50 -27.20 17.64
N ASN A 54 -12.51 -27.65 18.44
CA ASN A 54 -11.11 -27.25 18.29
C ASN A 54 -10.99 -25.70 18.16
N GLU A 55 -11.67 -24.97 19.06
CA GLU A 55 -11.71 -23.50 19.10
C GLU A 55 -12.45 -22.81 17.92
N LYS A 56 -13.11 -23.54 17.02
CA LYS A 56 -13.91 -22.91 15.95
C LYS A 56 -15.15 -22.21 16.49
N LYS A 57 -15.45 -21.07 15.89
CA LYS A 57 -16.65 -20.29 16.19
C LYS A 57 -17.88 -20.87 15.49
N GLY A 58 -19.02 -20.82 16.17
CA GLY A 58 -20.30 -21.28 15.62
C GLY A 58 -20.76 -20.41 14.45
N ILE A 59 -21.75 -20.91 13.70
CA ILE A 59 -22.30 -20.20 12.54
C ILE A 59 -22.88 -18.83 12.96
N ALA A 60 -23.61 -18.76 14.06
CA ALA A 60 -24.21 -17.52 14.55
C ALA A 60 -23.15 -16.48 14.93
N GLU A 61 -22.09 -16.89 15.64
CA GLU A 61 -20.96 -16.01 15.99
C GLU A 61 -20.27 -15.48 14.72
N THR A 62 -20.08 -16.33 13.71
CA THR A 62 -19.49 -15.93 12.43
C THR A 62 -20.39 -14.98 11.64
N LEU A 63 -21.72 -15.18 11.67
CA LEU A 63 -22.67 -14.29 11.02
C LEU A 63 -22.71 -12.91 11.69
N ASN A 64 -22.53 -12.83 13.01
CA ASN A 64 -22.54 -11.55 13.73
C ASN A 64 -21.42 -10.60 13.29
N ILE A 65 -20.30 -11.12 12.76
CA ILE A 65 -19.16 -10.32 12.30
C ILE A 65 -19.09 -10.15 10.78
N ILE A 66 -20.08 -10.68 10.03
CA ILE A 66 -19.99 -10.74 8.55
C ILE A 66 -19.82 -9.38 7.90
N SER A 67 -20.48 -8.34 8.41
CA SER A 67 -20.33 -6.97 7.90
C SER A 67 -18.90 -6.46 8.03
N ASP A 68 -18.26 -6.80 9.15
CA ASP A 68 -16.95 -6.30 9.51
C ASP A 68 -15.84 -7.03 8.75
N ILE A 69 -16.11 -8.26 8.32
CA ILE A 69 -15.22 -9.06 7.46
C ILE A 69 -15.03 -8.43 6.08
N PHE A 70 -16.05 -7.76 5.54
CA PHE A 70 -15.94 -7.04 4.27
C PHE A 70 -15.13 -5.74 4.38
N HIS A 71 -14.69 -5.36 5.58
CA HIS A 71 -13.85 -4.21 5.81
C HIS A 71 -12.40 -4.64 6.12
N PRO A 72 -11.38 -4.09 5.42
CA PRO A 72 -9.98 -4.50 5.60
C PRO A 72 -9.39 -4.16 6.98
N ARG A 73 -10.13 -3.42 7.82
CA ARG A 73 -9.79 -3.21 9.23
C ARG A 73 -9.96 -4.49 10.04
N PHE A 74 -11.02 -5.27 9.84
CA PHE A 74 -11.44 -6.39 10.69
C PHE A 74 -11.74 -5.96 12.14
N SER A 75 -12.70 -5.04 12.30
CA SER A 75 -12.97 -4.35 13.57
C SER A 75 -13.17 -5.29 14.77
N PHE A 76 -13.78 -6.45 14.55
CA PHE A 76 -14.02 -7.47 15.58
C PHE A 76 -12.75 -8.05 16.24
N LEU A 77 -11.55 -7.81 15.68
CA LEU A 77 -10.28 -8.25 16.25
C LEU A 77 -9.68 -7.26 17.26
N PHE A 78 -10.22 -6.04 17.34
CA PHE A 78 -9.64 -4.95 18.12
C PHE A 78 -10.57 -4.53 19.26
N ASP A 79 -9.98 -4.06 20.35
CA ASP A 79 -10.72 -3.43 21.44
C ASP A 79 -11.44 -2.16 20.95
N ASP A 80 -12.60 -1.85 21.53
CA ASP A 80 -13.35 -0.61 21.29
C ASP A 80 -12.53 0.65 21.56
N ALA A 81 -11.50 0.55 22.42
CA ALA A 81 -10.55 1.63 22.69
C ALA A 81 -9.59 1.92 21.51
N GLU A 82 -9.42 0.99 20.56
CA GLU A 82 -8.52 1.15 19.41
C GLU A 82 -9.10 2.13 18.38
N LYS A 83 -8.50 3.32 18.30
CA LYS A 83 -8.96 4.41 17.42
C LYS A 83 -8.19 4.50 16.12
N SER A 84 -7.11 3.73 15.95
CA SER A 84 -6.36 3.71 14.70
C SER A 84 -7.26 3.30 13.54
N PHE A 85 -7.13 3.98 12.40
CA PHE A 85 -7.93 3.66 11.21
C PHE A 85 -7.68 2.23 10.72
N LEU A 86 -6.41 1.81 10.72
CA LEU A 86 -5.94 0.47 10.32
C LEU A 86 -4.79 0.03 11.22
N PRO A 87 -5.09 -0.57 12.39
CA PRO A 87 -4.07 -1.17 13.23
C PRO A 87 -3.39 -2.37 12.53
N PRO A 88 -2.08 -2.59 12.77
CA PRO A 88 -1.37 -3.77 12.28
C PRO A 88 -1.95 -5.04 12.93
N LEU A 89 -1.91 -6.17 12.22
CA LEU A 89 -2.39 -7.44 12.75
C LEU A 89 -1.29 -8.12 13.56
N LYS A 90 -1.53 -8.33 14.84
CA LYS A 90 -0.66 -9.11 15.72
C LYS A 90 -0.97 -10.61 15.61
N ASP A 91 -0.02 -11.45 16.01
CA ASP A 91 -0.15 -12.91 15.87
C ASP A 91 -1.34 -13.51 16.65
N ASN A 92 -1.67 -12.93 17.80
CA ASN A 92 -2.85 -13.32 18.58
C ASN A 92 -4.15 -12.98 17.82
N GLU A 93 -4.25 -11.77 17.25
CA GLU A 93 -5.41 -11.31 16.47
C GLU A 93 -5.60 -12.15 15.20
N LYS A 94 -4.49 -12.51 14.53
CA LYS A 94 -4.51 -13.47 13.41
C LYS A 94 -5.11 -14.79 13.89
N THR A 95 -4.62 -15.36 14.99
CA THR A 95 -5.15 -16.63 15.52
C THR A 95 -6.65 -16.58 15.78
N HIS A 96 -7.17 -15.48 16.36
CA HIS A 96 -8.61 -15.27 16.52
C HIS A 96 -9.37 -15.24 15.20
N PHE A 97 -8.83 -14.57 14.18
CA PHE A 97 -9.43 -14.56 12.83
C PHE A 97 -9.52 -15.97 12.24
N LYS A 98 -8.49 -16.80 12.44
CA LYS A 98 -8.43 -18.19 11.95
C LYS A 98 -9.60 -19.05 12.45
N ASN A 99 -10.04 -18.81 13.67
CA ASN A 99 -11.12 -19.55 14.33
C ASN A 99 -12.50 -19.34 13.69
N HIS A 100 -12.67 -18.31 12.86
CA HIS A 100 -13.91 -18.05 12.12
C HIS A 100 -14.00 -18.74 10.75
N PHE A 101 -12.88 -19.08 10.11
CA PHE A 101 -12.90 -19.48 8.69
C PHE A 101 -12.24 -20.82 8.39
N ARG A 102 -10.91 -20.94 8.58
CA ARG A 102 -10.12 -22.09 8.10
C ARG A 102 -8.90 -22.34 8.97
N GLN A 103 -8.69 -23.61 9.35
CA GLN A 103 -7.54 -24.00 10.17
C GLN A 103 -6.39 -24.65 9.37
N ASP A 104 -6.70 -25.15 8.18
CA ASP A 104 -5.85 -25.98 7.32
C ASP A 104 -4.85 -25.19 6.47
N THR A 105 -5.03 -23.88 6.35
CA THR A 105 -4.12 -22.99 5.61
C THR A 105 -3.32 -22.12 6.59
N ASP A 106 -2.12 -21.71 6.15
CA ASP A 106 -1.41 -20.62 6.81
C ASP A 106 -2.27 -19.34 6.80
N ILE A 107 -2.25 -18.60 7.89
CA ILE A 107 -3.14 -17.45 8.03
C ILE A 107 -2.76 -16.30 7.10
N ASP A 108 -1.48 -16.07 6.89
CA ASP A 108 -1.02 -14.98 6.03
C ASP A 108 -1.32 -15.31 4.57
N GLU A 109 -1.21 -16.59 4.18
CA GLU A 109 -1.65 -17.08 2.87
C GLU A 109 -3.17 -16.91 2.68
N PHE A 110 -3.99 -17.31 3.66
CA PHE A 110 -5.43 -17.14 3.59
C PHE A 110 -5.85 -15.66 3.53
N LEU A 111 -5.25 -14.82 4.38
CA LEU A 111 -5.50 -13.38 4.37
C LEU A 111 -5.10 -12.75 3.04
N ASP A 112 -3.99 -13.18 2.43
CA ASP A 112 -3.60 -12.71 1.10
C ASP A 112 -4.64 -13.06 0.04
N GLU A 113 -5.09 -14.31 0.01
CA GLU A 113 -6.14 -14.76 -0.91
C GLU A 113 -7.45 -13.98 -0.70
N PHE A 114 -7.85 -13.82 0.55
CA PHE A 114 -9.05 -13.07 0.92
C PHE A 114 -8.96 -11.60 0.48
N LEU A 115 -7.83 -10.93 0.74
CA LEU A 115 -7.64 -9.54 0.34
C LEU A 115 -7.60 -9.38 -1.19
N ARG A 116 -7.08 -10.36 -1.94
CA ARG A 116 -7.14 -10.37 -3.41
C ARG A 116 -8.56 -10.51 -3.91
N TRP A 117 -9.35 -11.38 -3.28
CA TRP A 117 -10.77 -11.50 -3.58
C TRP A 117 -11.51 -10.18 -3.29
N LEU A 118 -11.27 -9.56 -2.13
CA LEU A 118 -11.86 -8.28 -1.75
C LEU A 118 -11.43 -7.13 -2.69
N ALA A 119 -10.18 -7.13 -3.13
CA ALA A 119 -9.70 -6.21 -4.14
C ALA A 119 -10.42 -6.39 -5.49
N GLY A 120 -10.75 -7.63 -5.85
CA GLY A 120 -11.57 -7.95 -7.02
C GLY A 120 -12.94 -7.25 -6.98
N TRP A 121 -13.61 -7.23 -5.82
CA TRP A 121 -14.89 -6.52 -5.63
C TRP A 121 -14.76 -5.02 -5.81
N THR A 122 -13.63 -4.45 -5.43
CA THR A 122 -13.34 -3.02 -5.57
C THR A 122 -12.70 -2.68 -6.92
N ALA A 123 -12.62 -3.62 -7.87
CA ALA A 123 -11.93 -3.44 -9.16
C ALA A 123 -10.45 -3.00 -9.03
N LEU A 124 -9.81 -3.37 -7.91
CA LEU A 124 -8.42 -3.08 -7.61
C LEU A 124 -7.52 -4.28 -7.96
N VAL A 125 -6.37 -4.00 -8.56
CA VAL A 125 -5.34 -5.02 -8.80
C VAL A 125 -4.20 -4.82 -7.81
N LEU A 126 -4.07 -5.75 -6.87
CA LEU A 126 -2.97 -5.77 -5.90
C LEU A 126 -1.68 -6.30 -6.55
N LYS A 127 -0.53 -5.84 -6.07
CA LYS A 127 0.76 -6.45 -6.44
C LYS A 127 1.08 -7.60 -5.49
N ASP A 128 1.78 -8.59 -6.04
CA ASP A 128 2.18 -9.78 -5.28
C ASP A 128 3.24 -9.47 -4.22
N ASP A 129 4.13 -8.51 -4.49
CA ASP A 129 5.23 -8.09 -3.61
C ASP A 129 4.81 -7.14 -2.48
N TRP A 130 3.51 -6.86 -2.32
CA TRP A 130 3.03 -6.03 -1.23
C TRP A 130 2.79 -6.84 0.05
N GLU A 131 3.25 -6.28 1.16
CA GLU A 131 2.92 -6.72 2.52
C GLU A 131 1.40 -6.64 2.78
N LEU A 132 0.90 -7.46 3.71
CA LEU A 132 -0.53 -7.57 4.02
C LEU A 132 -1.11 -6.24 4.51
N GLU A 133 -0.36 -5.52 5.36
CA GLU A 133 -0.72 -4.21 5.87
C GLU A 133 -0.93 -3.22 4.72
N LYS A 134 -0.04 -3.28 3.72
CA LYS A 134 -0.14 -2.40 2.55
C LYS A 134 -1.35 -2.74 1.69
N LYS A 135 -1.65 -4.02 1.50
CA LYS A 135 -2.85 -4.49 0.79
C LYS A 135 -4.13 -3.98 1.48
N ARG A 136 -4.21 -4.12 2.82
CA ARG A 136 -5.33 -3.61 3.64
C ARG A 136 -5.49 -2.10 3.50
N GLU A 137 -4.39 -1.35 3.59
CA GLU A 137 -4.39 0.10 3.46
C GLU A 137 -4.93 0.58 2.10
N ILE A 138 -4.46 -0.05 1.02
CA ILE A 138 -4.84 0.36 -0.33
C ILE A 138 -6.32 0.08 -0.58
N ILE A 139 -6.83 -1.10 -0.18
CA ILE A 139 -8.26 -1.44 -0.30
C ILE A 139 -9.11 -0.44 0.48
N ALA A 140 -8.71 -0.08 1.71
CA ALA A 140 -9.46 0.88 2.52
C ALA A 140 -9.53 2.28 1.89
N ARG A 141 -8.47 2.70 1.18
CA ARG A 141 -8.37 4.05 0.59
C ARG A 141 -8.94 4.15 -0.82
N ILE A 142 -9.23 3.04 -1.49
CA ILE A 142 -9.58 3.07 -2.91
C ILE A 142 -10.94 3.72 -3.19
N ILE A 143 -11.93 3.49 -2.33
CA ILE A 143 -13.29 4.00 -2.54
C ILE A 143 -13.32 5.55 -2.56
N PRO A 144 -12.71 6.27 -1.59
CA PRO A 144 -12.56 7.72 -1.69
C PRO A 144 -11.84 8.18 -2.97
N ILE A 145 -10.83 7.43 -3.42
CA ILE A 145 -10.07 7.78 -4.64
C ILE A 145 -10.95 7.66 -5.89
N TYR A 146 -11.79 6.62 -5.98
CA TYR A 146 -12.75 6.48 -7.09
C TYR A 146 -13.78 7.60 -7.16
N ARG A 147 -14.15 8.20 -6.02
CA ARG A 147 -15.02 9.39 -6.01
C ARG A 147 -14.36 10.63 -6.64
N MET A 148 -13.03 10.65 -6.74
CA MET A 148 -12.24 11.70 -7.36
C MET A 148 -11.78 11.34 -8.78
N ARG A 149 -12.28 10.23 -9.36
CA ARG A 149 -11.93 9.81 -10.72
C ARG A 149 -12.19 10.92 -11.72
N GLY A 150 -11.31 11.05 -12.72
CA GLY A 150 -11.36 12.13 -13.70
C GLY A 150 -10.86 13.49 -13.20
N THR A 151 -10.35 13.60 -11.97
CA THR A 151 -9.67 14.81 -11.48
C THR A 151 -8.16 14.61 -11.45
N LYS A 152 -7.38 15.69 -11.56
CA LYS A 152 -5.91 15.66 -11.36
C LYS A 152 -5.55 15.00 -10.03
N ARG A 153 -6.21 15.42 -8.94
CA ARG A 153 -5.99 14.90 -7.59
C ARG A 153 -6.29 13.40 -7.50
N GLY A 154 -7.41 12.94 -8.06
CA GLY A 154 -7.76 11.51 -8.06
C GLY A 154 -6.73 10.68 -8.82
N LEU A 155 -6.28 11.16 -9.98
CA LEU A 155 -5.25 10.48 -10.77
C LEU A 155 -3.88 10.47 -10.06
N GLU A 156 -3.50 11.54 -9.38
CA GLU A 156 -2.28 11.60 -8.56
C GLU A 156 -2.32 10.60 -7.40
N GLU A 157 -3.41 10.58 -6.62
CA GLU A 157 -3.57 9.64 -5.50
C GLU A 157 -3.60 8.19 -5.98
N TYR A 158 -4.29 7.91 -7.10
CA TYR A 158 -4.34 6.56 -7.65
C TYR A 158 -2.96 6.11 -8.17
N LEU A 159 -2.25 6.94 -8.93
CA LEU A 159 -0.92 6.60 -9.42
C LEU A 159 0.07 6.43 -8.27
N ARG A 160 -0.07 7.20 -7.18
CA ARG A 160 0.77 7.12 -5.99
C ARG A 160 0.74 5.73 -5.34
N ILE A 161 -0.40 5.02 -5.41
CA ILE A 161 -0.52 3.63 -4.94
C ILE A 161 0.50 2.72 -5.63
N TYR A 162 0.69 2.87 -6.95
CA TYR A 162 1.49 1.95 -7.76
C TYR A 162 2.94 2.39 -7.96
N VAL A 163 3.19 3.70 -8.01
CA VAL A 163 4.50 4.28 -8.36
C VAL A 163 5.15 5.02 -7.18
N GLY A 164 4.45 5.17 -6.05
CA GLY A 164 4.90 5.96 -4.90
C GLY A 164 4.78 7.46 -5.17
N LYS A 165 5.46 8.31 -4.39
CA LYS A 165 5.41 9.78 -4.52
C LYS A 165 6.17 10.32 -5.76
N ARG A 166 6.42 9.54 -6.81
CA ARG A 166 7.26 9.91 -7.99
C ARG A 166 6.49 10.51 -9.18
N ILE A 167 5.28 11.01 -8.96
CA ILE A 167 4.40 11.48 -10.04
C ILE A 167 4.21 12.99 -9.92
N ASN A 168 4.37 13.70 -11.03
CA ASN A 168 3.97 15.08 -11.17
C ASN A 168 3.02 15.20 -12.38
N ILE A 169 1.77 15.59 -12.14
CA ILE A 169 0.80 15.79 -13.23
C ILE A 169 0.74 17.29 -13.56
N ILE A 170 1.13 17.63 -14.79
CA ILE A 170 1.07 19.01 -15.28
C ILE A 170 -0.28 19.16 -15.99
N GLY A 171 -1.20 19.84 -15.32
CA GLY A 171 -2.49 20.23 -15.90
C GLY A 171 -2.30 21.52 -16.66
N GLU A 172 -2.69 21.52 -17.94
CA GLU A 172 -2.51 22.61 -18.90
C GLU A 172 -1.02 22.89 -19.21
N ALA A 173 -0.54 22.34 -20.33
CA ALA A 173 0.61 22.94 -20.98
C ALA A 173 0.19 24.38 -21.34
N GLU A 174 0.96 25.39 -20.91
CA GLU A 174 0.71 26.77 -21.31
C GLU A 174 0.42 26.80 -22.81
N GLN A 175 -0.72 27.41 -23.18
CA GLN A 175 -1.06 27.57 -24.58
C GLN A 175 0.13 28.24 -25.26
N PHE A 176 0.68 27.59 -26.27
CA PHE A 176 1.77 28.15 -27.06
C PHE A 176 1.33 29.52 -27.60
N GLN A 177 1.84 30.60 -27.00
CA GLN A 177 1.50 31.96 -27.38
C GLN A 177 2.61 32.49 -28.30
N VAL A 178 2.27 32.72 -29.57
CA VAL A 178 3.16 33.43 -30.48
C VAL A 178 3.14 34.91 -30.04
N GLY A 179 4.27 35.43 -29.59
CA GLY A 179 4.39 36.83 -29.15
C GLY A 179 3.93 37.81 -30.23
N THR A 180 3.50 39.01 -29.83
CA THR A 180 2.82 40.02 -30.68
C THR A 180 3.58 40.43 -31.96
N THR A 181 4.87 40.15 -32.06
CA THR A 181 5.72 40.49 -33.22
C THR A 181 6.34 39.27 -33.92
N SER A 182 5.98 38.05 -33.51
CA SER A 182 6.56 36.82 -34.06
C SER A 182 5.74 36.28 -35.23
N TYR A 183 6.40 35.97 -36.35
CA TYR A 183 5.77 35.39 -37.53
C TYR A 183 6.06 33.89 -37.61
N VAL A 184 5.00 33.08 -37.72
CA VAL A 184 5.11 31.64 -37.99
C VAL A 184 5.33 31.45 -39.50
N GLY A 185 6.48 30.89 -39.90
CA GLY A 185 6.86 30.72 -41.31
C GLY A 185 5.97 29.75 -42.11
N LYS A 186 6.09 29.77 -43.44
CA LYS A 186 5.34 28.85 -44.33
C LYS A 186 5.80 27.40 -44.11
N LYS A 187 4.84 26.49 -43.88
CA LYS A 187 4.98 25.07 -43.49
C LYS A 187 5.32 24.81 -42.00
N ALA A 188 5.10 25.76 -41.11
CA ALA A 188 5.12 25.46 -39.68
C ALA A 188 3.84 24.73 -39.27
N ARG A 189 3.98 23.72 -38.39
CA ARG A 189 2.87 23.00 -37.78
C ARG A 189 2.76 23.48 -36.33
N VAL A 190 1.74 24.29 -36.05
CA VAL A 190 1.45 24.82 -34.71
C VAL A 190 0.15 24.18 -34.22
N GLY A 191 0.21 23.48 -33.09
CA GLY A 191 -0.93 22.75 -32.55
C GLY A 191 -1.21 21.43 -33.28
N GLY A 192 -1.20 20.34 -32.52
CA GLY A 192 -1.58 19.00 -32.99
C GLY A 192 -2.08 18.10 -31.87
N PHE A 193 -2.31 18.66 -30.69
CA PHE A 193 -2.88 17.93 -29.56
C PHE A 193 -4.41 18.02 -29.64
N PRO A 194 -5.13 16.92 -29.37
CA PRO A 194 -6.59 16.92 -29.23
C PRO A 194 -7.06 18.01 -28.25
N PRO A 195 -8.22 18.62 -28.45
CA PRO A 195 -8.83 19.46 -27.41
C PRO A 195 -8.97 18.62 -26.13
N TYR A 196 -8.55 19.18 -24.99
CA TYR A 196 -8.47 18.52 -23.69
C TYR A 196 -7.40 17.41 -23.60
N PHE A 197 -6.16 17.83 -23.31
CA PHE A 197 -5.05 16.92 -23.01
C PHE A 197 -4.30 17.32 -21.75
N PHE A 198 -3.69 16.35 -21.07
CA PHE A 198 -2.80 16.59 -19.93
C PHE A 198 -1.49 15.80 -20.07
N ILE A 199 -0.43 16.30 -19.45
CA ILE A 199 0.87 15.65 -19.46
C ILE A 199 1.09 15.01 -18.10
N VAL A 200 1.31 13.69 -18.12
CA VAL A 200 1.74 12.96 -16.93
C VAL A 200 3.25 12.84 -17.00
N GLU A 201 3.95 13.58 -16.14
CA GLU A 201 5.38 13.42 -15.95
C GLU A 201 5.65 12.45 -14.81
N VAL A 202 6.27 11.32 -15.14
CA VAL A 202 6.77 10.37 -14.14
C VAL A 202 8.28 10.48 -14.15
N ASP A 203 8.82 11.18 -13.16
CA ASP A 203 10.26 11.27 -12.95
C ASP A 203 10.67 10.21 -11.92
N VAL A 204 11.17 9.08 -12.43
CA VAL A 204 11.60 7.96 -11.58
C VAL A 204 12.94 8.24 -10.88
N MET A 205 13.66 9.28 -11.29
CA MET A 205 14.95 9.68 -10.71
C MET A 205 14.82 10.79 -9.68
N TYR A 206 13.77 11.62 -9.75
CA TYR A 206 13.49 12.65 -8.76
C TYR A 206 13.33 12.04 -7.37
N MET A 207 14.16 12.48 -6.42
CA MET A 207 14.08 12.04 -5.03
C MET A 207 13.28 13.04 -4.20
N PHE A 208 13.76 14.28 -4.09
CA PHE A 208 13.12 15.35 -3.32
C PHE A 208 13.78 16.70 -3.64
N ARG A 209 13.09 17.80 -3.33
CA ARG A 209 13.67 19.16 -3.38
C ARG A 209 14.41 19.42 -2.07
N TRP A 210 15.72 19.66 -2.15
CA TRP A 210 16.58 19.88 -1.00
C TRP A 210 16.09 21.04 -0.13
N ASP A 211 15.66 22.14 -0.75
CA ASP A 211 15.28 23.37 -0.05
C ASP A 211 14.00 23.23 0.79
N ASN A 212 13.13 22.28 0.43
CA ASN A 212 11.86 22.03 1.12
C ASN A 212 11.99 20.93 2.19
N VAL A 213 13.22 20.63 2.61
CA VAL A 213 13.53 19.67 3.67
C VAL A 213 14.35 20.37 4.77
N PRO A 214 13.91 20.33 6.04
CA PRO A 214 12.63 19.80 6.52
C PRO A 214 11.44 20.67 6.07
N GLY A 215 10.30 20.06 5.75
CA GLY A 215 9.10 20.73 5.26
C GLY A 215 8.21 19.81 4.43
N ASP A 216 7.58 20.35 3.39
CA ASP A 216 6.62 19.61 2.52
C ASP A 216 7.21 18.35 1.86
N GLU A 217 8.54 18.31 1.68
CA GLU A 217 9.23 17.19 1.03
C GLU A 217 9.85 16.19 2.04
N SER A 218 9.74 16.44 3.35
CA SER A 218 10.25 15.55 4.41
C SER A 218 9.72 14.12 4.26
N GLU A 219 8.40 14.01 4.16
CA GLU A 219 7.68 12.76 3.99
C GLU A 219 8.01 12.03 2.67
N ARG A 220 8.46 12.76 1.64
CA ARG A 220 8.94 12.14 0.40
C ARG A 220 10.36 11.60 0.58
N LEU A 221 11.26 12.37 1.20
CA LEU A 221 12.61 11.91 1.54
C LEU A 221 12.57 10.61 2.35
N LEU A 222 11.79 10.55 3.43
CA LEU A 222 11.71 9.35 4.29
C LEU A 222 11.22 8.12 3.52
N SER A 223 10.17 8.29 2.68
CA SER A 223 9.68 7.19 1.83
C SER A 223 10.74 6.69 0.84
N TYR A 224 11.59 7.59 0.35
CA TYR A 224 12.64 7.23 -0.59
C TYR A 224 13.78 6.46 0.08
N LEU A 225 14.17 6.86 1.30
CA LEU A 225 15.16 6.15 2.10
C LEU A 225 14.71 4.70 2.37
N LYS A 226 13.42 4.50 2.70
CA LYS A 226 12.82 3.18 2.83
C LYS A 226 12.84 2.40 1.51
N ASP A 227 12.18 2.92 0.47
CA ASP A 227 11.92 2.18 -0.76
C ASP A 227 13.18 1.85 -1.59
N ASP A 228 14.13 2.79 -1.70
CA ASP A 228 15.26 2.68 -2.63
C ASP A 228 16.60 2.32 -1.96
N PHE A 229 16.71 2.52 -0.65
CA PHE A 229 17.91 2.22 0.14
C PHE A 229 17.68 1.16 1.23
N GLY A 230 16.44 0.69 1.43
CA GLY A 230 16.11 -0.34 2.43
C GLY A 230 16.30 0.17 3.86
N ILE A 231 16.05 1.45 4.09
CA ILE A 231 16.20 2.11 5.39
C ILE A 231 14.83 2.16 6.06
N ASP A 232 14.36 1.01 6.55
CA ASP A 232 12.99 0.86 7.06
C ASP A 232 12.70 1.77 8.27
N TRP A 233 13.71 2.04 9.09
CA TRP A 233 13.59 2.91 10.25
C TRP A 233 13.34 4.38 9.90
N ALA A 234 13.52 4.80 8.64
CA ALA A 234 13.33 6.19 8.21
C ALA A 234 11.87 6.65 8.33
N GLU A 235 10.89 5.75 8.29
CA GLU A 235 9.47 6.11 8.38
C GLU A 235 9.13 6.71 9.76
N GLY A 236 8.75 7.98 9.83
CA GLY A 236 8.53 8.67 11.11
C GLY A 236 9.81 9.06 11.85
N ALA A 237 10.95 9.11 11.17
CA ALA A 237 12.19 9.65 11.70
C ALA A 237 12.17 11.19 11.76
N ASP A 238 12.87 11.76 12.73
CA ASP A 238 13.06 13.20 12.85
C ASP A 238 14.11 13.69 11.84
N ILE A 239 13.82 14.83 11.21
CA ILE A 239 14.71 15.46 10.24
C ILE A 239 15.16 16.81 10.77
N HIS A 240 16.48 17.00 10.83
CA HIS A 240 17.10 18.27 11.19
C HIS A 240 18.08 18.70 10.09
N LYS A 241 18.08 19.99 9.76
CA LYS A 241 19.03 20.56 8.80
C LYS A 241 19.99 21.49 9.52
N SER A 242 21.27 21.41 9.17
CA SER A 242 22.31 22.26 9.73
C SER A 242 22.08 23.74 9.38
N ASP A 243 22.62 24.63 10.21
CA ASP A 243 22.51 26.09 10.02
C ASP A 243 23.10 26.58 8.70
N ASP A 244 24.12 25.90 8.18
CA ASP A 244 24.72 26.17 6.87
C ASP A 244 23.89 25.63 5.69
N GLY A 245 22.82 24.88 5.96
CA GLY A 245 21.94 24.27 4.97
C GLY A 245 22.56 23.13 4.17
N LYS A 246 23.81 22.73 4.45
CA LYS A 246 24.56 21.73 3.67
C LYS A 246 24.38 20.30 4.16
N ILE A 247 23.90 20.11 5.37
CA ILE A 247 23.74 18.78 5.96
C ILE A 247 22.30 18.59 6.43
N THR A 248 21.67 17.52 5.95
CA THR A 248 20.38 17.04 6.47
C THR A 248 20.63 15.76 7.27
N SER A 249 20.28 15.76 8.54
CA SER A 249 20.39 14.62 9.44
C SER A 249 19.01 14.02 9.66
N ILE A 250 18.91 12.69 9.52
CA ILE A 250 17.71 11.89 9.76
C ILE A 250 18.01 10.96 10.92
N THR A 251 17.21 11.03 11.98
CA THR A 251 17.48 10.30 13.23
C THR A 251 16.21 9.63 13.75
N ARG A 252 16.36 8.40 14.21
CA ARG A 252 15.30 7.69 14.95
C ARG A 252 15.92 6.68 15.89
N ASP A 253 15.62 6.80 17.18
CA ASP A 253 16.20 5.97 18.24
C ASP A 253 17.74 5.96 18.12
N ASP A 254 18.36 4.78 17.99
CA ASP A 254 19.81 4.62 17.82
C ASP A 254 20.29 4.69 16.36
N ASN A 255 19.38 4.90 15.40
CA ASN A 255 19.69 4.94 13.99
C ASN A 255 19.86 6.38 13.49
N SER A 256 20.87 6.60 12.64
CA SER A 256 21.07 7.89 11.99
C SER A 256 21.56 7.74 10.56
N ALA A 257 21.15 8.71 9.73
CA ALA A 257 21.62 8.91 8.38
C ALA A 257 21.89 10.40 8.17
N LYS A 258 22.90 10.71 7.37
CA LYS A 258 23.28 12.10 7.06
C LYS A 258 23.42 12.25 5.56
N ILE A 259 22.82 13.30 5.02
CA ILE A 259 23.01 13.70 3.63
C ILE A 259 23.86 14.95 3.64
N ARG A 260 25.05 14.88 3.02
CA ARG A 260 25.93 16.05 2.83
C ARG A 260 25.83 16.54 1.40
N LEU A 261 25.57 17.83 1.24
CA LEU A 261 25.45 18.48 -0.05
C LEU A 261 26.80 19.09 -0.48
N ASP A 262 27.23 18.77 -1.69
CA ASP A 262 28.35 19.39 -2.39
C ASP A 262 27.81 20.10 -3.64
N GLU A 263 27.42 21.37 -3.47
CA GLU A 263 26.87 22.20 -4.56
C GLU A 263 27.88 22.42 -5.69
N GLU A 264 29.18 22.53 -5.37
CA GLU A 264 30.22 22.78 -6.37
C GLU A 264 30.39 21.60 -7.32
N LYS A 265 30.30 20.36 -6.78
CA LYS A 265 30.36 19.14 -7.59
C LYS A 265 29.01 18.74 -8.17
N GLY A 266 27.91 19.38 -7.76
CA GLY A 266 26.56 18.95 -8.12
C GLY A 266 26.23 17.55 -7.61
N LYS A 267 26.73 17.20 -6.42
CA LYS A 267 26.59 15.88 -5.80
C LYS A 267 26.11 16.00 -4.36
N ALA A 268 25.48 14.94 -3.86
CA ALA A 268 25.22 14.78 -2.44
C ALA A 268 25.56 13.36 -2.00
N GLU A 269 26.01 13.21 -0.77
CA GLU A 269 26.44 11.94 -0.20
C GLU A 269 25.51 11.56 0.94
N LEU A 270 24.80 10.45 0.79
CA LEU A 270 23.99 9.84 1.84
C LEU A 270 24.84 8.82 2.60
N GLU A 271 25.17 9.13 3.84
CA GLU A 271 25.86 8.25 4.79
C GLU A 271 24.84 7.61 5.73
N VAL A 272 24.85 6.28 5.84
CA VAL A 272 23.98 5.51 6.74
C VAL A 272 24.84 4.73 7.73
N LYS A 273 24.67 4.98 9.04
CA LYS A 273 25.43 4.35 10.14
C LYS A 273 26.96 4.38 9.98
N GLY A 274 27.53 5.38 9.31
CA GLY A 274 28.99 5.52 9.18
C GLY A 274 29.68 4.61 8.15
N ASP A 275 28.99 3.62 7.59
CA ASP A 275 29.63 2.60 6.74
C ASP A 275 29.24 2.70 5.25
N LYS A 276 27.97 3.00 4.95
CA LYS A 276 27.47 3.02 3.57
C LYS A 276 27.30 4.45 3.08
N ILE A 277 28.09 4.82 2.08
CA ILE A 277 27.99 6.10 1.37
C ILE A 277 27.34 5.85 0.00
N TYR A 278 26.22 6.51 -0.24
CA TYR A 278 25.55 6.52 -1.54
C TYR A 278 25.69 7.89 -2.18
N GLU A 279 26.16 7.90 -3.43
CA GLU A 279 26.22 9.12 -4.21
C GLU A 279 24.83 9.46 -4.79
N LEU A 280 24.48 10.74 -4.73
CA LEU A 280 23.25 11.32 -5.27
C LEU A 280 23.63 12.46 -6.22
N ASN A 281 22.83 12.66 -7.26
CA ASN A 281 23.00 13.76 -8.21
C ASN A 281 22.21 14.98 -7.76
N VAL A 282 22.77 16.17 -7.93
CA VAL A 282 22.10 17.44 -7.59
C VAL A 282 21.98 18.29 -8.85
N LYS A 283 20.79 18.85 -9.10
CA LYS A 283 20.60 19.86 -10.14
C LYS A 283 19.87 21.07 -9.59
N LYS A 284 20.24 22.24 -10.10
CA LYS A 284 19.54 23.49 -9.83
C LYS A 284 18.47 23.71 -10.89
N GLU A 285 17.21 23.73 -10.47
CA GLU A 285 16.05 23.94 -11.36
C GLU A 285 15.07 24.93 -10.70
N ASN A 286 14.57 25.90 -11.48
CA ASN A 286 13.60 26.90 -11.02
C ASN A 286 13.98 27.58 -9.69
N GLY A 287 15.27 27.91 -9.52
CA GLY A 287 15.78 28.60 -8.33
C GLY A 287 16.03 27.71 -7.11
N GLY A 288 15.71 26.42 -7.16
CA GLY A 288 15.93 25.47 -6.05
C GLY A 288 16.82 24.28 -6.43
N LEU A 289 17.32 23.59 -5.42
CA LEU A 289 18.15 22.39 -5.53
C LEU A 289 17.29 21.13 -5.48
N ILE A 290 17.43 20.28 -6.49
CA ILE A 290 16.72 19.02 -6.63
C ILE A 290 17.72 17.87 -6.56
N ILE A 291 17.40 16.89 -5.72
CA ILE A 291 18.19 15.66 -5.55
C ILE A 291 17.62 14.55 -6.43
N TYR A 292 18.50 13.87 -7.17
CA TYR A 292 18.20 12.77 -8.06
C TYR A 292 19.02 11.52 -7.70
N ASN A 293 18.50 10.33 -7.97
CA ASN A 293 19.27 9.09 -7.79
C ASN A 293 20.48 9.06 -8.73
N ALA A 294 21.66 8.67 -8.23
CA ALA A 294 22.84 8.44 -9.06
C ALA A 294 23.00 6.99 -9.55
N LYS A 295 22.11 6.06 -9.18
CA LYS A 295 22.20 4.65 -9.62
C LYS A 295 22.30 4.56 -11.15
N ASN A 296 23.42 3.97 -11.61
CA ASN A 296 23.59 3.52 -12.99
C ASN A 296 22.48 2.51 -13.32
N VAL A 297 21.72 2.83 -14.37
CA VAL A 297 20.56 2.07 -14.84
C VAL A 297 20.97 0.65 -15.21
N ARG A 298 20.42 -0.36 -14.54
CA ARG A 298 20.62 -1.76 -14.94
C ARG A 298 19.51 -2.19 -15.91
N ALA A 299 19.77 -3.19 -16.75
CA ALA A 299 18.76 -3.74 -17.67
C ALA A 299 17.51 -4.29 -16.95
N SER A 300 17.67 -4.79 -15.73
CA SER A 300 16.56 -5.16 -14.83
C SER A 300 15.66 -3.97 -14.48
N ASP A 301 16.24 -2.79 -14.30
CA ASP A 301 15.51 -1.56 -14.02
C ASP A 301 14.73 -1.11 -15.25
N ILE A 302 15.29 -1.26 -16.45
CA ILE A 302 14.60 -0.98 -17.72
C ILE A 302 13.39 -1.91 -17.92
N LYS A 303 13.54 -3.21 -17.62
CA LYS A 303 12.42 -4.17 -17.69
C LYS A 303 11.34 -3.82 -16.65
N LYS A 304 11.76 -3.47 -15.43
CA LYS A 304 10.87 -2.98 -14.36
C LYS A 304 10.15 -1.70 -14.78
N TRP A 305 10.81 -0.78 -15.47
CA TRP A 305 10.23 0.47 -15.98
C TRP A 305 9.27 0.23 -17.15
N LYS A 306 9.57 -0.70 -18.08
CA LYS A 306 8.62 -1.09 -19.13
C LYS A 306 7.35 -1.70 -18.55
N ASN A 307 7.49 -2.54 -17.52
CA ASN A 307 6.34 -3.11 -16.82
C ASN A 307 5.58 -2.03 -16.05
N LYS A 308 6.27 -1.15 -15.32
CA LYS A 308 5.65 0.02 -14.66
C LYS A 308 4.95 0.94 -15.66
N LYS A 309 5.55 1.21 -16.82
CA LYS A 309 4.95 2.01 -17.90
C LYS A 309 3.63 1.42 -18.36
N LYS A 310 3.60 0.11 -18.68
CA LYS A 310 2.37 -0.57 -19.08
C LYS A 310 1.28 -0.49 -18.00
N VAL A 311 1.68 -0.65 -16.73
CA VAL A 311 0.75 -0.51 -15.60
C VAL A 311 0.23 0.91 -15.50
N ILE A 312 1.09 1.92 -15.58
CA ILE A 312 0.73 3.34 -15.56
C ILE A 312 -0.21 3.68 -16.73
N GLU A 313 0.09 3.23 -17.94
CA GLU A 313 -0.77 3.44 -19.11
C GLU A 313 -2.14 2.79 -18.93
N ARG A 314 -2.20 1.56 -18.42
CA ARG A 314 -3.48 0.88 -18.13
C ARG A 314 -4.31 1.67 -17.12
N ILE A 315 -3.66 2.17 -16.07
CA ILE A 315 -4.29 2.99 -15.02
C ILE A 315 -4.78 4.32 -15.58
N ILE A 316 -3.97 5.05 -16.33
CA ILE A 316 -4.39 6.34 -16.89
C ILE A 316 -5.58 6.12 -17.82
N ASN A 317 -5.57 5.05 -18.63
CA ASN A 317 -6.70 4.73 -19.50
C ASN A 317 -7.99 4.35 -18.73
N SER A 318 -7.88 3.73 -17.55
CA SER A 318 -9.06 3.41 -16.73
C SER A 318 -9.58 4.61 -15.92
N GLU A 319 -8.70 5.52 -15.51
CA GLU A 319 -9.02 6.60 -14.57
C GLU A 319 -9.20 7.98 -15.24
N LYS A 320 -8.79 8.16 -16.50
CA LYS A 320 -8.92 9.44 -17.21
C LYS A 320 -10.38 9.83 -17.43
N PRO A 321 -10.69 11.13 -17.53
CA PRO A 321 -12.01 11.57 -17.95
C PRO A 321 -12.33 11.07 -19.37
N ILE A 322 -13.62 10.88 -19.62
CA ILE A 322 -14.12 10.49 -20.94
C ILE A 322 -13.72 11.58 -21.96
N HIS A 323 -13.28 11.16 -23.15
CA HIS A 323 -12.84 12.04 -24.25
C HIS A 323 -11.63 12.93 -23.93
N THR A 324 -10.80 12.58 -22.94
CA THR A 324 -9.51 13.26 -22.68
C THR A 324 -8.35 12.41 -23.19
N ASP A 325 -7.40 13.03 -23.89
CA ASP A 325 -6.15 12.38 -24.29
C ASP A 325 -5.01 12.74 -23.32
N TYR A 326 -3.97 11.89 -23.27
CA TYR A 326 -2.84 12.10 -22.39
C TYR A 326 -1.52 11.83 -23.09
N TRP A 327 -0.49 12.55 -22.68
CA TRP A 327 0.89 12.23 -23.03
C TRP A 327 1.62 11.77 -21.77
N LEU A 328 2.07 10.52 -21.77
CA LEU A 328 2.89 9.98 -20.68
C LEU A 328 4.36 10.20 -20.99
N ASN A 329 4.96 11.15 -20.28
CA ASN A 329 6.39 11.40 -20.32
C ASN A 329 7.06 10.71 -19.12
N ILE A 330 7.67 9.54 -19.36
CA ILE A 330 8.52 8.90 -18.34
C ILE A 330 9.93 9.43 -18.54
N LYS A 331 10.38 10.30 -17.63
CA LYS A 331 11.78 10.73 -17.61
C LYS A 331 12.61 9.57 -17.09
N HIS A 332 13.19 8.84 -18.03
CA HIS A 332 14.25 7.88 -17.74
C HIS A 332 15.61 8.57 -17.94
N PRO A 333 16.65 8.13 -17.23
CA PRO A 333 18.03 8.50 -17.57
C PRO A 333 18.28 8.24 -19.05
N ARG A 334 18.70 9.29 -19.76
CA ARG A 334 19.23 9.17 -21.12
C ARG A 334 20.74 9.01 -20.99
N ILE A 335 21.29 8.03 -21.68
CA ILE A 335 22.74 8.00 -21.92
C ILE A 335 23.01 9.18 -22.87
N THR A 336 23.70 10.20 -22.37
CA THR A 336 24.24 11.27 -23.22
C THR A 336 25.67 10.87 -23.56
N LEU A 337 25.88 10.34 -24.76
CA LEU A 337 27.23 10.11 -25.26
C LEU A 337 27.84 11.48 -25.58
N GLY A 338 28.94 11.81 -24.89
CA GLY A 338 29.73 13.00 -25.22
C GLY A 338 30.43 12.82 -26.57
N VAL A 339 30.83 13.94 -27.17
CA VAL A 339 31.61 13.93 -28.43
C VAL A 339 32.91 13.15 -28.18
N ASN A 340 33.17 12.11 -28.99
CA ASN A 340 34.25 11.10 -28.87
C ASN A 340 34.05 9.98 -27.82
N SER A 341 32.81 9.52 -27.60
CA SER A 341 32.58 8.30 -26.79
C SER A 341 32.50 7.06 -27.67
N ASN A 342 33.31 6.03 -27.38
CA ASN A 342 33.20 4.72 -28.04
C ASN A 342 32.19 3.83 -27.30
N ILE A 343 31.15 3.39 -28.00
CA ILE A 343 30.22 2.36 -27.54
C ILE A 343 30.89 0.99 -27.72
N GLY A 344 31.13 0.27 -26.63
CA GLY A 344 31.73 -1.07 -26.69
C GLY A 344 30.77 -2.14 -27.25
N GLU A 345 31.33 -3.28 -27.64
CA GLU A 345 30.55 -4.43 -28.12
C GLU A 345 29.65 -4.96 -27.00
N ASN A 346 28.34 -5.08 -27.30
CA ASN A 346 27.21 -5.41 -26.40
C ASN A 346 26.49 -4.23 -25.73
N THR A 347 26.30 -3.13 -26.45
CA THR A 347 25.36 -2.07 -26.03
C THR A 347 23.99 -2.25 -26.68
N LEU A 348 22.95 -2.45 -25.88
CA LEU A 348 21.55 -2.51 -26.32
C LEU A 348 20.89 -1.12 -26.17
N LEU A 349 20.38 -0.58 -27.27
CA LEU A 349 19.67 0.70 -27.38
C LEU A 349 18.16 0.57 -27.11
#